data_AF-A0A1H8I9Y4-F1
#
_entry.id   AF-A0A1H8I9Y4-F1
#
_cell.length_a   1.000
_cell.length_b   1.000
_cell.length_c   1.000
_cell.angle_alpha   90.00
_cell.angle_beta   90.00
_cell.angle_gamma   90.00
#
_symmetry.space_group_name_H-M   'P 1'
#
loop_
_entity.id
_entity.type
_entity.pdbx_description
1 polymer ?
#
loop_
_entity_poly.entity_id
_entity_poly.type
_entity_poly.pdbx_seq_one_letter_code
_entity_poly.pdbx_strand_id
1 'polypeptide(L)'
;YVIADNYSPHKHPQVRAWAADSDVELVFLPTYGSWLNWIESEFAALRYYALNGTDHRSHDEQNAAIGAYVRWRNARAEPKTNFAASSPIRSWTSYPAKVA
;
A
#
# COMPACT_ATOMS: atom_id res chain seq x y z
N TYR A 1 7.62 -7.85 7.69
CA TYR A 1 6.51 -6.91 7.92
C TYR A 1 5.81 -6.56 6.62
N VAL A 2 4.50 -6.72 6.56
CA VAL A 2 3.63 -6.22 5.48
C VAL A 2 2.54 -5.38 6.13
N ILE A 3 2.46 -4.11 5.72
CA ILE A 3 1.41 -3.20 6.17
C ILE A 3 0.18 -3.44 5.30
N ALA A 4 -0.98 -3.67 5.93
CA ALA A 4 -2.24 -3.90 5.24
C ALA A 4 -3.38 -3.16 5.96
N ASP A 5 -4.46 -2.88 5.22
CA ASP A 5 -5.71 -2.47 5.87
C ASP A 5 -6.30 -3.61 6.73
N ASN A 6 -7.31 -3.30 7.52
CA ASN A 6 -7.91 -4.26 8.45
C ASN A 6 -9.03 -5.12 7.84
N TYR A 7 -9.09 -5.23 6.50
CA TYR A 7 -10.09 -5.99 5.75
C TYR A 7 -10.09 -7.49 6.14
N SER A 8 -11.28 -8.09 6.19
CA SER A 8 -11.46 -9.43 6.78
C SER A 8 -10.68 -10.55 6.07
N PRO A 9 -10.48 -10.57 4.74
CA PRO A 9 -9.65 -11.57 4.08
C PRO A 9 -8.19 -11.55 4.53
N HIS A 10 -7.61 -10.37 4.87
CA HIS A 10 -6.24 -10.31 5.38
C HIS A 10 -6.08 -11.00 6.75
N LYS A 11 -7.19 -11.16 7.49
CA LYS A 11 -7.22 -11.81 8.80
C LYS A 11 -7.67 -13.27 8.73
N HIS A 12 -7.97 -13.77 7.53
CA HIS A 12 -8.44 -15.14 7.35
C HIS A 12 -7.41 -16.13 7.89
N PRO A 13 -7.82 -17.24 8.56
CA PRO A 13 -6.89 -18.17 9.17
C PRO A 13 -5.83 -18.71 8.20
N GLN A 14 -6.20 -18.98 6.94
CA GLN A 14 -5.27 -19.44 5.91
C GLN A 14 -4.19 -18.39 5.58
N VAL A 15 -4.57 -17.11 5.53
CA VAL A 15 -3.61 -16.01 5.26
C VAL A 15 -2.65 -15.85 6.43
N ARG A 16 -3.16 -15.94 7.66
CA ARG A 16 -2.33 -15.85 8.87
C ARG A 16 -1.38 -17.03 9.03
N ALA A 17 -1.84 -18.25 8.73
CA ALA A 17 -1.01 -19.45 8.75
C ALA A 17 0.13 -19.32 7.72
N TRP A 18 -0.21 -18.97 6.48
CA TRP A 18 0.80 -18.74 5.44
C TRP A 18 1.81 -17.66 5.82
N ALA A 19 1.35 -16.55 6.41
CA ALA A 19 2.23 -15.46 6.81
C ALA A 19 3.21 -15.90 7.91
N ALA A 20 2.75 -16.69 8.89
CA ALA A 20 3.62 -17.26 9.92
C ALA A 20 4.65 -18.23 9.33
N ASP A 21 4.23 -19.13 8.43
CA ASP A 21 5.11 -20.09 7.76
C ASP A 21 6.14 -19.41 6.84
N SER A 22 5.84 -18.19 6.37
CA SER A 22 6.67 -17.41 5.46
C SER A 22 7.54 -16.35 6.15
N ASP A 23 7.58 -16.32 7.48
CA ASP A 23 8.27 -15.26 8.27
C ASP A 23 7.78 -13.83 7.92
N VAL A 24 6.47 -13.69 7.69
CA VAL A 24 5.81 -12.43 7.36
C VAL A 24 4.93 -11.98 8.53
N GLU A 25 5.34 -10.90 9.21
CA GLU A 25 4.46 -10.22 10.16
C GLU A 25 3.48 -9.27 9.44
N LEU A 26 2.18 -9.50 9.59
CA LEU A 26 1.12 -8.61 9.09
C LEU A 26 0.82 -7.51 10.11
N VAL A 27 0.94 -6.25 9.70
CA VAL A 27 0.64 -5.07 10.51
C VAL A 27 -0.62 -4.39 9.97
N PHE A 28 -1.69 -4.41 10.76
CA PHE A 28 -2.97 -3.85 10.34
C PHE A 28 -3.11 -2.38 10.73
N LEU A 29 -3.57 -1.58 9.78
CA LEU A 29 -3.93 -0.18 10.00
C LEU A 29 -5.25 -0.05 10.80
N PRO A 30 -5.45 1.05 11.53
CA PRO A 30 -6.71 1.30 12.22
C PRO A 30 -7.87 1.45 11.24
N THR A 31 -9.09 1.18 11.71
CA THR A 31 -10.31 1.39 10.91
C THR A 31 -10.36 2.83 10.41
N TYR A 32 -10.73 3.00 9.13
CA TYR A 32 -10.76 4.30 8.44
C TYR A 32 -9.38 4.99 8.29
N GLY A 33 -8.28 4.24 8.49
CA GLY A 33 -6.91 4.72 8.31
C GLY A 33 -6.34 4.51 6.90
N SER A 34 -7.17 4.61 5.86
CA SER A 34 -6.76 4.27 4.47
C SER A 34 -5.58 5.13 3.98
N TRP A 35 -5.51 6.39 4.41
CA TRP A 35 -4.42 7.32 4.14
C TRP A 35 -3.04 6.89 4.69
N LEU A 36 -3.00 5.97 5.67
CA LEU A 36 -1.76 5.35 6.15
C LEU A 36 -1.30 4.19 5.26
N ASN A 37 -2.19 3.67 4.40
CA ASN A 37 -1.90 2.55 3.52
C ASN A 37 -1.18 3.03 2.27
N TRP A 38 0.14 2.87 2.24
CA TRP A 38 0.97 3.41 1.16
C TRP A 38 0.52 2.96 -0.25
N ILE A 39 0.03 1.72 -0.38
CA ILE A 39 -0.38 1.17 -1.67
C ILE A 39 -1.52 1.98 -2.30
N GLU A 40 -2.37 2.63 -1.51
CA GLU A 40 -3.46 3.46 -2.02
C GLU A 40 -2.94 4.66 -2.83
N SER A 41 -1.80 5.25 -2.44
CA SER A 41 -1.17 6.32 -3.20
C SER A 41 -0.63 5.85 -4.55
N GLU A 42 -0.16 4.60 -4.62
CA GLU A 42 0.31 4.02 -5.88
C GLU A 42 -0.85 3.69 -6.84
N PHE A 43 -2.03 3.31 -6.30
CA PHE A 43 -3.24 3.09 -7.09
C PHE A 43 -3.78 4.38 -7.72
N ALA A 44 -3.62 5.53 -7.07
CA ALA A 44 -4.02 6.81 -7.65
C ALA A 44 -3.30 7.08 -8.99
N ALA A 45 -1.98 6.86 -9.02
CA ALA A 45 -1.18 7.00 -10.23
C ALA A 45 -1.54 5.94 -11.28
N LEU A 46 -1.70 4.67 -10.89
CA LEU A 46 -2.14 3.59 -11.80
C LEU A 46 -3.45 3.95 -12.48
N ARG A 47 -4.45 4.39 -11.71
CA ARG A 47 -5.74 4.81 -12.25
C ARG A 47 -5.58 5.93 -13.26
N TYR A 48 -4.77 6.94 -12.94
CA TYR A 48 -4.57 8.07 -13.84
C TYR A 48 -3.93 7.66 -15.17
N TYR A 49 -2.90 6.82 -15.14
CA TYR A 49 -2.12 6.49 -16.34
C TYR A 49 -2.64 5.30 -17.14
N ALA A 50 -3.36 4.36 -16.52
CA ALA A 50 -3.79 3.13 -17.18
C ALA A 50 -5.32 3.00 -17.36
N LEU A 51 -6.13 3.74 -16.59
CA LEU A 51 -7.58 3.53 -16.53
C LEU A 51 -8.43 4.76 -16.85
N ASN A 52 -7.97 5.96 -16.51
CA ASN A 52 -8.73 7.18 -16.74
C ASN A 52 -8.71 7.56 -18.23
N GLY A 53 -9.87 7.87 -18.80
CA GLY A 53 -10.00 8.33 -20.17
C GLY A 53 -9.78 7.26 -21.25
N THR A 54 -9.68 5.98 -20.85
CA THR A 54 -9.49 4.85 -21.76
C THR A 54 -10.80 4.06 -21.92
N ASP A 55 -11.08 3.58 -23.13
CA ASP A 55 -12.19 2.67 -23.43
C ASP A 55 -11.63 1.29 -23.80
N HIS A 56 -11.19 0.54 -22.79
CA HIS A 56 -10.70 -0.83 -22.96
C HIS A 56 -11.85 -1.73 -23.42
N ARG A 57 -11.73 -2.34 -24.59
CA ARG A 57 -12.77 -3.17 -25.20
C ARG A 57 -12.82 -4.59 -24.64
N SER A 58 -11.84 -4.96 -23.82
CA SER A 58 -11.76 -6.26 -23.16
C SER A 58 -11.00 -6.19 -21.83
N HIS A 59 -11.20 -7.18 -20.97
CA HIS A 59 -10.39 -7.34 -19.76
C HIS A 59 -8.92 -7.60 -20.08
N ASP A 60 -8.61 -8.27 -21.19
CA ASP A 60 -7.23 -8.54 -21.60
C ASP A 60 -6.49 -7.24 -21.97
N GLU A 61 -7.17 -6.33 -22.67
CA GLU A 61 -6.63 -5.01 -22.99
C GLU A 61 -6.38 -4.19 -21.72
N GLN A 62 -7.35 -4.15 -20.80
CA GLN A 62 -7.20 -3.47 -19.53
C GLN A 62 -6.05 -4.06 -18.71
N ASN A 63 -5.94 -5.38 -18.64
CA ASN A 63 -4.86 -6.08 -17.93
C ASN A 63 -3.49 -5.80 -18.57
N ALA A 64 -3.41 -5.74 -19.90
CA ALA A 64 -2.20 -5.37 -20.62
C ALA A 64 -1.76 -3.94 -20.30
N ALA A 65 -2.71 -2.98 -20.25
CA ALA A 65 -2.45 -1.59 -19.88
C ALA A 65 -1.95 -1.45 -18.43
N ILE A 66 -2.62 -2.11 -17.48
CA ILE A 66 -2.19 -2.16 -16.07
C ILE A 66 -0.77 -2.75 -15.97
N GLY A 67 -0.53 -3.89 -16.61
CA GLY A 67 0.76 -4.56 -16.60
C GLY A 67 1.88 -3.71 -17.22
N ALA A 68 1.59 -2.98 -18.31
CA ALA A 68 2.53 -2.07 -18.94
C ALA A 68 2.92 -0.92 -17.99
N TYR A 69 1.93 -0.30 -17.32
CA TYR A 69 2.17 0.74 -16.32
C TYR A 69 3.03 0.22 -15.16
N VAL A 70 2.68 -0.94 -14.59
CA VAL A 70 3.42 -1.53 -13.46
C VAL A 70 4.87 -1.82 -13.84
N ARG A 71 5.12 -2.43 -15.02
CA ARG A 71 6.49 -2.67 -15.52
C ARG A 71 7.25 -1.36 -15.71
N TRP A 72 6.63 -0.36 -16.35
CA TRP A 72 7.24 0.94 -16.57
C TRP A 72 7.62 1.64 -15.26
N ARG A 73 6.72 1.60 -14.27
CA ARG A 73 6.91 2.23 -12.95
C ARG A 73 7.99 1.52 -12.16
N ASN A 74 7.97 0.19 -12.10
CA ASN A 74 8.95 -0.60 -11.35
C ASN A 74 10.36 -0.47 -11.93
N ALA A 75 10.51 -0.39 -13.26
CA ALA A 75 11.80 -0.16 -13.91
C ALA A 75 12.42 1.22 -13.60
N ARG A 76 11.63 2.15 -13.04
CA ARG A 76 12.04 3.51 -12.66
C ARG A 76 11.88 3.78 -11.17
N ALA A 77 11.54 2.75 -10.39
CA ALA A 77 11.36 2.89 -8.97
C ALA A 77 12.73 2.91 -8.29
N GLU A 78 12.97 3.94 -7.50
CA GLU A 78 14.11 3.99 -6.59
C GLU A 78 13.66 3.60 -5.18
N PRO A 79 14.56 3.05 -4.35
CA PRO A 79 14.26 2.80 -2.95
C PRO A 79 13.77 4.09 -2.28
N LYS A 80 12.58 4.03 -1.67
CA LYS A 80 12.08 5.15 -0.88
C LYS A 80 12.85 5.20 0.43
N THR A 81 13.93 5.99 0.42
CA THR A 81 14.73 6.29 1.61
C THR A 81 14.23 7.58 2.25
N ASN A 82 14.47 7.75 3.56
CA ASN A 82 14.24 9.01 4.26
C ASN A 82 12.79 9.55 4.21
N PHE A 83 11.79 8.68 4.06
CA PHE A 83 10.39 9.13 4.09
C PHE A 83 10.08 9.83 5.42
N ALA A 84 9.58 11.05 5.31
CA ALA A 84 9.23 11.88 6.45
C ALA A 84 10.40 12.04 7.45
N ALA A 85 11.64 12.14 6.96
CA ALA A 85 12.85 12.21 7.81
C ALA A 85 12.81 13.37 8.82
N SER A 86 12.19 14.49 8.44
CA SER A 86 11.97 15.66 9.29
C SER A 86 10.59 15.68 9.97
N SER A 87 9.78 14.63 9.82
CA SER A 87 8.43 14.62 10.38
C SER A 87 8.48 14.47 11.90
N PRO A 88 7.67 15.26 12.64
CA PRO A 88 7.50 15.11 14.09
C PRO A 88 7.07 13.70 14.52
N ILE A 89 6.50 12.90 13.61
CA ILE A 89 6.16 11.49 13.85
C ILE A 89 7.41 10.66 14.22
N ARG A 90 8.59 11.00 13.69
CA ARG A 90 9.84 10.31 14.03
C ARG A 90 10.42 10.75 15.38
N SER A 91 10.05 11.93 15.86
CA SER A 91 10.40 12.45 17.19
C SER A 91 9.25 12.28 18.18
N TRP A 92 8.44 11.22 18.04
CA TRP A 92 7.19 11.08 18.81
C TRP A 92 7.42 11.02 20.33
N THR A 93 8.65 10.77 20.78
CA THR A 93 9.09 10.92 22.18
C THR A 93 8.87 12.33 22.75
N SER A 94 8.61 13.34 21.92
CA SER A 94 8.30 14.72 22.34
C SER A 94 6.81 15.02 22.45
N TYR A 95 5.90 14.10 22.09
CA TYR A 95 4.48 14.34 22.33
C TYR A 95 4.22 14.17 23.82
N PRO A 96 3.81 15.24 24.54
CA PRO A 96 3.33 15.05 25.90
C PRO A 96 2.12 14.13 25.81
N ALA A 97 2.19 12.97 26.46
CA ALA A 97 1.02 12.16 26.67
C ALA A 97 -0.01 13.07 27.35
N LYS A 98 -1.09 13.41 26.63
CA LYS A 98 -2.27 13.99 27.27
C LYS A 98 -2.91 12.86 28.05
N VAL A 99 -2.41 12.65 29.26
CA VAL A 99 -3.08 11.84 30.28
C VAL A 99 -4.35 12.61 30.62
N ALA A 100 -5.49 12.06 30.21
CA ALA A 100 -6.81 12.47 30.64
C ALA A 100 -7.29 11.50 31.72
#